data_AF-F4I7Y6-F1
#
_entry.id   AF-F4I7Y6-F1
#
_cell.length_a   1.000
_cell.length_b   1.000
_cell.length_c   1.000
_cell.angle_alpha   90.00
_cell.angle_beta   90.00
_cell.angle_gamma   90.00
#
_symmetry.space_group_name_H-M   'P 1'
#
loop_
_entity.id
_entity.type
_entity.pdbx_description
1 polymer ?
#
loop_
_entity_poly.entity_id
_entity_poly.type
_entity_poly.pdbx_seq_one_letter_code
_entity_poly.pdbx_strand_id
1 'polypeptide(L)'
;MANVGNTSESTRFEELCREITQMNDEIQNLVRENAQLNHPIGRPYFDAIEEVRKKLNDKRMKLQELYEKKKEVMKEKKETPQ
;
A
#
# COMPACT_ATOMS: atom_id res chain seq x y z
N MET A 1 -25.64 -25.80 -10.41
CA MET A 1 -24.29 -25.49 -10.91
C MET A 1 -23.66 -24.55 -9.90
N ALA A 2 -22.56 -24.94 -9.26
CA ALA A 2 -21.98 -24.17 -8.15
C ALA A 2 -21.39 -22.85 -8.65
N ASN A 3 -21.65 -21.76 -7.92
CA ASN A 3 -21.07 -20.43 -8.12
C ASN A 3 -19.53 -20.49 -8.02
N VAL A 4 -18.86 -20.86 -9.10
CA VAL A 4 -17.38 -20.84 -9.21
C VAL A 4 -16.86 -19.43 -9.53
N GLY A 5 -17.72 -18.51 -9.98
CA GLY A 5 -17.33 -17.12 -10.26
C GLY A 5 -17.00 -16.30 -9.00
N ASN A 6 -17.81 -16.44 -7.94
CA ASN A 6 -17.73 -15.57 -6.77
C ASN A 6 -16.48 -15.78 -5.90
N THR A 7 -15.83 -16.95 -5.97
CA THR A 7 -14.67 -17.25 -5.12
C THR A 7 -13.44 -16.46 -5.57
N SER A 8 -13.14 -16.45 -6.86
CA SER A 8 -11.92 -15.84 -7.41
C SER A 8 -11.83 -14.31 -7.18
N GLU A 9 -12.95 -13.59 -7.35
CA GLU A 9 -13.00 -12.14 -7.13
C GLU A 9 -13.05 -11.76 -5.66
N SER A 10 -13.58 -12.61 -4.77
CA SER A 10 -13.44 -12.41 -3.32
C SER A 10 -11.96 -12.51 -2.94
N THR A 11 -11.27 -13.51 -3.47
CA THR A 11 -9.84 -13.71 -3.24
C THR A 11 -9.01 -12.50 -3.71
N ARG A 12 -9.24 -11.99 -4.94
CA ARG A 12 -8.53 -10.81 -5.46
C ARG A 12 -8.76 -9.56 -4.60
N PHE A 13 -9.99 -9.32 -4.14
CA PHE A 13 -10.29 -8.17 -3.28
C PHE A 13 -9.60 -8.28 -1.91
N GLU A 14 -9.63 -9.47 -1.31
CA GLU A 14 -8.98 -9.74 -0.02
C GLU A 14 -7.45 -9.63 -0.13
N GLU A 15 -6.86 -10.12 -1.23
CA GLU A 15 -5.44 -9.94 -1.54
C GLU A 15 -5.06 -8.47 -1.63
N LEU A 16 -5.81 -7.67 -2.39
CA LEU A 16 -5.58 -6.23 -2.47
C LEU A 16 -5.70 -5.54 -1.10
N CYS A 17 -6.65 -5.95 -0.26
CA CYS A 17 -6.77 -5.42 1.08
C CYS A 17 -5.55 -5.76 1.95
N ARG A 18 -5.04 -7.00 1.86
CA ARG A 18 -3.82 -7.41 2.57
C ARG A 18 -2.60 -6.62 2.09
N GLU A 19 -2.42 -6.46 0.79
CA GLU A 19 -1.33 -5.68 0.21
C GLU A 19 -1.38 -4.21 0.65
N ILE A 20 -2.57 -3.60 0.67
CA ILE A 20 -2.76 -2.23 1.16
C ILE A 20 -2.38 -2.12 2.63
N THR A 21 -2.77 -3.07 3.48
CA THR A 21 -2.39 -3.07 4.90
C THR A 21 -0.88 -3.18 5.06
N GLN A 22 -0.24 -4.14 4.38
CA GLN A 22 1.22 -4.30 4.43
C GLN A 22 1.96 -3.05 3.94
N MET A 23 1.51 -2.44 2.84
CA MET A 23 2.11 -1.20 2.33
C MET A 23 1.99 -0.05 3.33
N ASN A 24 0.84 0.07 4.02
CA ASN A 24 0.66 1.07 5.06
C ASN A 24 1.61 0.83 6.24
N ASP A 25 1.77 -0.40 6.69
CA ASP A 25 2.71 -0.74 7.77
C ASP A 25 4.16 -0.40 7.39
N GLU A 26 4.57 -0.70 6.16
CA GLU A 26 5.88 -0.32 5.63
C GLU A 26 6.07 1.20 5.60
N ILE A 27 5.06 1.96 5.17
CA ILE A 27 5.09 3.42 5.18
C ILE A 27 5.24 3.94 6.63
N GLN A 28 4.50 3.39 7.59
CA GLN A 28 4.60 3.80 8.99
C GLN A 28 5.98 3.52 9.58
N ASN A 29 6.59 2.39 9.23
CA ASN A 29 7.95 2.07 9.66
C ASN A 29 8.98 3.06 9.08
N LEU A 30 8.87 3.41 7.80
CA LEU A 30 9.74 4.42 7.20
C LEU A 30 9.51 5.83 7.78
N VAL A 31 8.27 6.19 8.14
CA VAL A 31 7.99 7.46 8.82
C VAL A 31 8.70 7.49 10.18
N ARG A 32 8.67 6.39 10.93
CA ARG A 32 9.38 6.25 12.22
C ARG A 32 10.89 6.36 12.04
N GLU A 33 11.44 5.66 11.05
CA GLU A 33 12.87 5.74 10.71
C GLU A 33 13.28 7.18 10.35
N ASN A 34 12.51 7.84 9.49
CA ASN A 34 12.74 9.24 9.14
C ASN A 34 12.69 10.14 10.38
N ALA A 35 11.76 9.92 11.31
CA ALA A 35 11.68 10.71 12.54
C ALA A 35 12.93 10.52 13.43
N GLN A 36 13.45 9.29 13.52
CA GLN A 36 14.69 8.99 14.25
C GLN A 36 15.91 9.67 13.60
N LEU A 37 16.01 9.63 12.27
CA LEU A 37 17.10 10.27 11.53
C LEU A 37 17.10 11.79 11.64
N ASN A 38 15.90 12.41 11.76
CA ASN A 38 15.75 13.86 11.95
C ASN A 38 16.01 14.32 13.40
N HIS A 39 16.24 13.40 14.35
CA HIS A 39 16.54 13.73 15.74
C HIS A 39 17.99 13.38 16.10
N PRO A 40 19.01 13.91 15.40
CA PRO A 40 20.37 13.44 15.57
C PRO A 40 20.94 13.88 16.93
N ILE A 41 21.60 12.95 17.61
CA ILE A 41 22.53 13.26 18.71
C ILE A 41 23.87 13.81 18.13
N GLY A 42 24.04 13.82 16.80
CA GLY A 42 25.28 14.20 16.12
C GLY A 42 25.09 14.79 14.71
N ARG A 43 25.95 14.40 13.76
CA ARG A 43 25.92 14.93 12.39
C ARG A 43 24.58 14.59 11.71
N PRO A 44 23.95 15.53 10.98
CA PRO A 44 22.76 15.24 10.21
C PRO A 44 23.02 14.13 9.19
N TYR A 45 22.19 13.08 9.21
CA TYR A 45 22.22 11.96 8.27
C TYR A 45 21.48 12.32 6.97
N PHE A 46 21.91 13.38 6.28
CA PHE A 46 21.20 13.91 5.11
C PHE A 46 20.92 12.85 4.04
N ASP A 47 21.92 12.05 3.67
CA ASP A 47 21.78 11.03 2.63
C ASP A 47 20.76 9.95 3.03
N ALA A 48 20.79 9.51 4.30
CA ALA A 48 19.84 8.52 4.81
C ALA A 48 18.42 9.10 4.86
N ILE A 49 18.27 10.36 5.28
CA ILE A 49 16.97 11.06 5.26
C ILE A 49 16.43 11.14 3.83
N GLU A 50 17.28 11.46 2.86
CA GLU A 50 16.90 11.53 1.45
C GLU A 50 16.48 10.15 0.91
N GLU A 51 17.23 9.10 1.25
CA GLU A 51 16.90 7.72 0.85
C GLU A 51 15.54 7.28 1.43
N VAL A 52 15.30 7.53 2.72
CA VAL A 52 14.01 7.19 3.36
C VAL A 52 12.87 7.98 2.73
N ARG A 53 13.08 9.25 2.39
CA ARG A 53 12.08 10.08 1.68
C ARG A 53 11.76 9.54 0.29
N LYS A 54 12.77 9.09 -0.47
CA LYS A 54 12.57 8.44 -1.78
C LYS A 54 11.73 7.17 -1.61
N LYS A 55 12.11 6.28 -0.70
CA LYS A 55 11.34 5.06 -0.38
C LYS A 55 9.90 5.36 0.03
N LEU A 56 9.67 6.39 0.85
CA LEU A 56 8.34 6.83 1.24
C LEU A 56 7.50 7.27 0.04
N ASN A 57 8.07 8.05 -0.87
CA ASN A 57 7.37 8.50 -2.06
C ASN A 57 7.00 7.32 -2.98
N ASP A 58 7.94 6.41 -3.23
CA ASP A 58 7.71 5.22 -4.06
C ASP A 58 6.59 4.35 -3.49
N LYS A 59 6.62 4.10 -2.17
CA LYS A 59 5.57 3.32 -1.51
C LYS A 59 4.22 4.02 -1.51
N ARG A 60 4.17 5.34 -1.38
CA ARG A 60 2.91 6.11 -1.48
C ARG A 60 2.31 6.04 -2.89
N MET A 61 3.13 6.12 -3.93
CA MET A 61 2.67 5.94 -5.31
C MET A 61 2.10 4.52 -5.50
N LYS A 62 2.83 3.50 -5.06
CA LYS A 62 2.35 2.11 -5.12
C LYS A 62 1.06 1.89 -4.32
N LEU A 63 0.94 2.50 -3.14
CA LEU A 63 -0.28 2.45 -2.34
C LEU A 63 -1.47 3.07 -3.08
N GLN A 64 -1.26 4.20 -3.76
CA GLN A 64 -2.30 4.84 -4.58
C GLN A 64 -2.74 3.93 -5.73
N GLU A 65 -1.81 3.27 -6.43
CA GLU A 65 -2.14 2.29 -7.46
C GLU A 65 -2.97 1.12 -6.92
N LEU A 66 -2.65 0.61 -5.72
CA LEU A 66 -3.43 -0.43 -5.07
C LEU A 66 -4.85 0.02 -4.74
N TYR A 67 -5.04 1.28 -4.31
CA TYR A 67 -6.37 1.84 -4.08
C TYR A 67 -7.18 1.97 -5.37
N GLU A 68 -6.58 2.38 -6.48
CA GLU A 68 -7.27 2.43 -7.78
C GLU A 68 -7.65 1.02 -8.26
N LYS A 69 -6.75 0.04 -8.16
CA LYS A 69 -7.06 -1.38 -8.46
C LYS A 69 -8.21 -1.90 -7.60
N LYS A 70 -8.22 -1.57 -6.31
CA LYS A 70 -9.32 -1.95 -5.40
C LYS A 70 -10.64 -1.33 -5.84
N LYS A 71 -10.62 -0.08 -6.30
CA LYS A 71 -11.80 0.61 -6.82
C LYS A 71 -12.32 -0.02 -8.12
N GLU A 72 -11.43 -0.42 -9.03
CA GLU A 72 -11.79 -1.15 -10.25
C GLU A 72 -12.48 -2.48 -9.93
N VAL A 73 -11.89 -3.29 -9.05
CA VAL A 73 -12.50 -4.57 -8.60
C VAL A 73 -13.88 -4.35 -7.97
N MET A 74 -14.08 -3.26 -7.23
CA MET A 74 -15.40 -2.93 -6.67
C MET A 74 -16.42 -2.48 -7.72
N LYS A 75 -15.98 -1.86 -8.83
CA LYS A 75 -16.87 -1.50 -9.95
C LYS A 75 -17.31 -2.75 -10.72
N GLU A 76 -16.37 -3.64 -11.05
CA GLU A 76 -16.65 -4.92 -11.71
C GLU A 76 -17.74 -5.72 -10.97
N LYS A 77 -17.66 -5.76 -9.62
CA LYS A 77 -18.67 -6.41 -8.77
C LYS A 77 -20.05 -5.75 -8.78
N LYS A 78 -20.15 -4.45 -9.03
CA LYS A 78 -21.42 -3.72 -9.08
C LYS A 78 -22.09 -3.81 -10.46
N GLU A 79 -21.30 -3.92 -11.52
CA GLU A 79 -21.79 -3.95 -12.90
C GLU A 79 -22.17 -5.35 -13.37
N THR A 80 -21.71 -6.41 -12.69
CA THR A 80 -22.13 -7.79 -13.00
C THR A 80 -23.56 -8.03 -12.50
N PRO A 81 -24.56 -8.18 -13.37
CA PRO A 81 -25.91 -8.56 -12.96
C PRO A 81 -25.86 -10.00 -12.43
N GLN A 82 -26.43 -10.25 -11.25
CA GLN A 82 -26.70 -11.60 -10.75
C GLN A 82 -27.69 -12.34 -11.64
#